data_AF-A0A7J7DUC0-F1
#
_entry.id   AF-A0A7J7DUC0-F1
#
_cell.length_a   1.000
_cell.length_b   1.000
_cell.length_c   1.000
_cell.angle_alpha   90.00
_cell.angle_beta   90.00
_cell.angle_gamma   90.00
#
_symmetry.space_group_name_H-M   'P 1'
#
loop_
_entity.id
_entity.type
_entity.pdbx_description
1 polymer ?
#
loop_
_entity_poly.entity_id
_entity_poly.type
_entity_poly.pdbx_seq_one_letter_code
_entity_poly.pdbx_strand_id
1 'polypeptide(L)'
;MESKSEKWIISAIKSMKSASPTSLKLTLRSIREGRMQELRQCIIREYTIVCHVLQGTISNDLYEWEPAKLELISEDMIHRCFKFEHGNDDWEHLQLPARPNKIKNNIMHSESKL
;
A
#
# COMPACT_ATOMS: atom_id res chain seq x y z
N MET A 1 -29.82 15.61 -21.70
CA MET A 1 -28.37 15.88 -21.68
C MET A 1 -27.83 15.31 -20.38
N GLU A 2 -27.00 14.26 -20.42
CA GLU A 2 -26.31 13.79 -19.22
C GLU A 2 -25.48 14.92 -18.60
N SER A 3 -25.69 15.15 -17.31
CA SER A 3 -24.95 16.12 -16.51
C SER A 3 -23.47 15.76 -16.47
N LYS A 4 -22.59 16.77 -16.30
CA LYS A 4 -21.15 16.55 -16.14
C LYS A 4 -20.83 15.57 -14.99
N SER A 5 -21.64 15.62 -13.93
CA SER A 5 -21.52 14.74 -12.77
C SER A 5 -21.77 13.27 -13.11
N GLU A 6 -22.82 12.97 -13.89
CA GLU A 6 -23.12 11.61 -14.35
C GLU A 6 -21.97 11.03 -15.19
N LYS A 7 -21.38 11.84 -16.07
CA LYS A 7 -20.24 11.41 -16.91
C LYS A 7 -19.01 11.04 -16.08
N TRP A 8 -18.71 11.81 -15.04
CA TRP A 8 -17.59 11.50 -14.14
C TRP A 8 -17.80 10.18 -13.39
N ILE A 9 -18.99 9.94 -12.85
CA ILE A 9 -19.32 8.70 -12.13
C ILE A 9 -19.17 7.49 -13.06
N ILE A 10 -19.75 7.57 -14.26
CA ILE A 10 -19.67 6.48 -15.24
C ILE A 10 -18.22 6.18 -15.62
N SER A 11 -17.39 7.21 -15.82
CA SER A 11 -15.96 7.07 -16.09
C SER A 11 -15.21 6.39 -14.94
N ALA A 12 -15.48 6.82 -13.70
CA ALA A 12 -14.87 6.21 -12.51
C ALA A 12 -15.27 4.73 -12.36
N ILE A 13 -16.55 4.39 -12.56
CA ILE A 13 -17.02 3.00 -12.53
C ILE A 13 -16.35 2.16 -13.61
N LYS A 14 -16.24 2.69 -14.85
CA LYS A 14 -15.57 2.00 -15.94
C LYS A 14 -14.10 1.74 -15.62
N SER A 15 -13.41 2.72 -15.06
CA SER A 15 -12.01 2.60 -14.62
C SER A 15 -11.85 1.52 -13.55
N MET A 16 -12.71 1.52 -12.52
CA MET A 16 -12.69 0.48 -11.48
C MET A 16 -12.95 -0.91 -12.07
N LYS A 17 -13.90 -1.06 -13.00
CA LYS A 17 -14.17 -2.36 -13.65
C LYS A 17 -13.03 -2.86 -14.55
N SER A 18 -12.09 -1.99 -14.93
CA SER A 18 -10.89 -2.36 -15.69
C SER A 18 -9.66 -2.63 -14.82
N ALA A 19 -9.82 -2.69 -13.50
CA ALA A 19 -8.75 -3.05 -12.56
C ALA A 19 -9.02 -4.42 -11.93
N SER A 20 -7.96 -5.06 -11.43
CA SER A 20 -8.09 -6.29 -10.64
C SER A 20 -9.03 -6.08 -9.44
N PRO A 21 -10.01 -6.97 -9.21
CA PRO A 21 -10.84 -6.94 -8.00
C PRO A 21 -10.02 -7.02 -6.70
N THR A 22 -8.94 -7.81 -6.67
CA THR A 22 -8.07 -7.95 -5.49
C THR A 22 -7.25 -6.68 -5.29
N SER A 23 -6.67 -6.12 -6.35
CA SER A 23 -5.87 -4.89 -6.25
C SER A 23 -6.71 -3.70 -5.77
N LEU A 24 -7.99 -3.60 -6.16
CA LEU A 24 -8.92 -2.60 -5.64
C LEU A 24 -9.12 -2.73 -4.13
N LYS A 25 -9.33 -3.96 -3.61
CA LYS A 25 -9.50 -4.18 -2.16
C LYS A 25 -8.22 -3.92 -1.38
N LEU A 26 -7.09 -4.41 -1.86
CA LEU A 26 -5.77 -4.18 -1.25
C LEU A 26 -5.47 -2.69 -1.15
N THR A 27 -5.64 -1.96 -2.27
CA THR A 27 -5.39 -0.52 -2.34
C THR A 27 -6.30 0.24 -1.39
N LEU A 28 -7.60 -0.07 -1.37
CA LEU A 28 -8.56 0.58 -0.47
C LEU A 28 -8.19 0.35 1.00
N ARG A 29 -7.85 -0.88 1.38
CA ARG A 29 -7.40 -1.21 2.73
C ARG A 29 -6.11 -0.49 3.08
N SER A 30 -5.14 -0.47 2.16
CA SER A 30 -3.84 0.17 2.41
C SER A 30 -3.97 1.68 2.60
N ILE A 31 -4.82 2.35 1.82
CA ILE A 31 -5.13 3.78 2.00
C ILE A 31 -5.71 4.03 3.40
N ARG A 32 -6.67 3.20 3.83
CA ARG A 32 -7.34 3.33 5.13
C ARG A 32 -6.38 3.14 6.30
N GLU A 33 -5.54 2.10 6.25
CA GLU A 33 -4.54 1.84 7.29
C GLU A 33 -3.40 2.87 7.26
N GLY A 34 -2.98 3.30 6.06
CA GLY A 34 -1.89 4.26 5.87
C GLY A 34 -2.18 5.64 6.45
N ARG A 35 -3.45 6.03 6.55
CA ARG A 35 -3.87 7.29 7.19
C ARG A 35 -3.41 7.41 8.64
N MET A 36 -3.22 6.29 9.33
CA MET A 36 -2.84 6.24 10.74
C MET A 36 -1.37 5.87 10.96
N GLN A 37 -0.56 5.81 9.90
CA GLN A 37 0.80 5.31 9.94
C GLN A 37 1.81 6.36 9.47
N GLU A 38 3.05 6.21 9.95
CA GLU A 38 4.18 6.95 9.37
C GLU A 38 4.55 6.40 8.00
N LEU A 39 5.17 7.24 7.16
CA LEU A 39 5.64 6.82 5.83
C LEU A 39 6.53 5.57 5.89
N ARG A 40 7.37 5.43 6.92
CA ARG A 40 8.22 4.25 7.12
C ARG A 40 7.39 2.97 7.25
N GLN A 41 6.33 3.01 8.06
CA GLN A 41 5.42 1.88 8.28
C GLN A 41 4.66 1.56 6.99
N CYS A 42 4.15 2.59 6.29
CA CYS A 42 3.48 2.41 5.00
C CYS A 42 4.39 1.69 4.00
N ILE A 43 5.63 2.13 3.82
CA ILE A 43 6.55 1.53 2.85
C ILE A 43 6.83 0.05 3.18
N ILE A 44 7.06 -0.28 4.45
CA ILE A 44 7.27 -1.66 4.89
C ILE A 44 6.05 -2.54 4.57
N ARG A 45 4.85 -2.02 4.83
CA ARG A 45 3.59 -2.72 4.53
C ARG A 45 3.38 -2.89 3.02
N GLU A 46 3.57 -1.84 2.22
CA GLU A 46 3.42 -1.90 0.76
C GLU A 46 4.39 -2.90 0.14
N TYR A 47 5.64 -2.92 0.60
CA TYR A 47 6.61 -3.92 0.18
C TYR A 47 6.11 -5.35 0.47
N THR A 48 5.58 -5.59 1.66
CA THR A 48 5.03 -6.90 2.05
C THR A 48 3.87 -7.30 1.15
N ILE A 49 2.94 -6.37 0.89
CA ILE A 49 1.79 -6.61 0.00
C ILE A 49 2.27 -6.96 -1.41
N VAL A 50 3.23 -6.20 -1.95
CA VAL A 50 3.78 -6.45 -3.29
C VAL A 50 4.47 -7.81 -3.37
N CYS A 51 5.22 -8.22 -2.35
CA CYS A 51 5.83 -9.54 -2.32
C CYS A 51 4.78 -10.66 -2.45
N HIS A 52 3.68 -10.57 -1.69
CA HIS A 52 2.57 -11.53 -1.78
C HIS A 52 1.87 -11.52 -3.15
N VAL A 53 1.67 -10.32 -3.72
CA VAL A 53 1.07 -10.20 -5.07
C VAL A 53 1.98 -10.84 -6.13
N LEU A 54 3.30 -10.63 -6.04
CA LEU A 54 4.27 -11.20 -6.98
C LEU A 54 4.41 -12.73 -6.83
N GLN A 55 4.27 -13.24 -5.61
CA GLN A 55 4.25 -14.69 -5.34
C GLN A 55 2.94 -15.36 -5.77
N GLY A 56 1.89 -14.59 -6.05
CA GLY A 56 0.58 -15.12 -6.41
C GLY A 56 -0.11 -15.87 -5.27
N THR A 57 0.25 -15.61 -4.00
CA THR A 57 -0.26 -16.35 -2.82
C THR A 57 -1.78 -16.23 -2.63
N ILE A 58 -2.39 -15.18 -3.17
CA ILE A 58 -3.82 -14.86 -2.98
C ILE A 58 -4.58 -14.69 -4.29
N SER A 59 -3.91 -14.28 -5.36
CA SER A 59 -4.51 -14.11 -6.68
C SER A 59 -3.45 -14.14 -7.76
N ASN A 60 -3.75 -14.75 -8.90
CA ASN A 60 -2.86 -14.76 -10.06
C ASN A 60 -2.99 -13.48 -10.93
N ASP A 61 -3.24 -12.34 -10.28
CA ASP A 61 -3.67 -11.08 -10.90
C ASP A 61 -2.74 -10.51 -11.97
N LEU A 62 -1.48 -10.97 -12.01
CA LEU A 62 -0.48 -10.57 -12.99
C LEU A 62 -0.73 -11.19 -14.37
N TYR A 63 -1.41 -12.34 -14.41
CA TYR A 63 -1.70 -13.09 -15.64
C TYR A 63 -3.20 -13.16 -15.91
N GLU A 64 -4.01 -13.42 -14.89
CA GLU A 64 -5.47 -13.50 -14.96
C GLU A 64 -6.11 -13.09 -13.63
N TRP A 65 -7.20 -12.33 -13.67
CA TRP A 65 -7.87 -11.91 -12.43
C TRP A 65 -8.66 -13.06 -11.82
N GLU A 66 -8.02 -13.74 -10.87
CA GLU A 66 -8.63 -14.79 -10.07
C GLU A 66 -8.53 -14.42 -8.59
N PRO A 67 -9.66 -14.07 -7.93
CA PRO A 67 -11.03 -14.12 -8.42
C PRO A 67 -11.45 -12.92 -9.29
N ALA A 68 -12.25 -13.18 -10.33
CA ALA A 68 -12.70 -12.16 -11.30
C ALA A 68 -13.77 -11.18 -10.77
N LYS A 69 -14.27 -11.37 -9.54
CA LYS A 69 -15.34 -10.55 -8.95
C LYS A 69 -15.00 -10.11 -7.53
N LEU A 70 -15.45 -8.90 -7.20
CA LEU A 70 -15.15 -8.25 -5.93
C LEU A 70 -15.74 -9.00 -4.73
N GLU A 71 -16.96 -9.54 -4.86
CA GLU A 71 -17.69 -10.26 -3.82
C GLU A 71 -17.05 -11.60 -3.42
N LEU A 72 -16.21 -12.18 -4.28
CA LEU A 72 -15.56 -13.48 -4.02
C LEU A 72 -14.31 -13.36 -3.15
N ILE A 73 -13.79 -12.15 -2.97
CA ILE A 73 -12.57 -11.91 -2.19
C ILE A 73 -12.94 -11.77 -0.71
N SER A 74 -12.54 -12.72 0.12
CA SER A 74 -12.78 -12.64 1.57
C SER A 74 -11.81 -11.68 2.26
N GLU A 75 -12.17 -11.21 3.46
CA GLU A 75 -11.27 -10.42 4.30
C GLU A 75 -10.03 -11.20 4.71
N ASP A 76 -10.13 -12.53 4.88
CA ASP A 76 -8.99 -13.39 5.20
C ASP A 76 -7.99 -13.48 4.05
N MET A 77 -8.48 -13.53 2.79
CA MET A 77 -7.61 -13.45 1.61
C MET A 77 -6.79 -12.16 1.63
N ILE A 78 -7.45 -11.02 1.84
CA ILE A 78 -6.80 -9.72 1.94
C ILE A 78 -5.84 -9.68 3.13
N HIS A 79 -6.23 -10.22 4.28
CA HIS A 79 -5.44 -10.18 5.48
C HIS A 79 -4.10 -10.89 5.34
N ARG A 80 -4.04 -11.98 4.56
CA ARG A 80 -2.79 -12.69 4.25
C ARG A 80 -1.77 -11.81 3.51
N CYS A 81 -2.20 -10.94 2.59
CA CYS A 81 -1.30 -9.98 1.91
C CYS A 81 -0.63 -8.99 2.88
N PHE A 82 -1.25 -8.74 4.04
CA PHE A 82 -0.78 -7.75 5.03
C PHE A 82 0.06 -8.41 6.14
N LYS A 83 0.19 -9.74 6.13
CA LYS A 83 0.96 -10.48 7.12
C LYS A 83 2.32 -10.82 6.54
N PHE A 84 3.37 -10.48 7.27
CA PHE A 84 4.69 -11.03 6.99
C PHE A 84 4.74 -12.46 7.54
N GLU A 85 4.67 -13.46 6.68
CA GLU A 85 4.83 -14.86 7.07
C GLU A 85 6.28 -15.27 6.78
N HIS A 86 7.01 -15.69 7.83
CA HIS A 86 8.34 -16.29 7.68
C HIS A 86 8.15 -17.70 7.11
N GLY A 87 8.03 -17.79 5.79
CA GLY A 87 7.76 -19.05 5.15
C GLY A 87 7.87 -18.95 3.65
N ASN A 88 9.08 -19.27 3.16
CA ASN A 88 9.33 -20.08 1.97
C ASN A 88 10.00 -19.43 0.74
N ASP A 89 10.34 -18.14 0.75
CA ASP A 89 11.16 -17.53 -0.32
C ASP A 89 12.09 -16.44 0.23
N ASP A 90 13.14 -16.12 -0.55
CA ASP A 90 14.23 -15.14 -0.33
C ASP A 90 13.79 -13.69 -0.03
N TRP A 91 12.49 -13.43 0.17
CA TRP A 91 11.94 -12.10 0.47
C TRP A 91 12.09 -11.78 1.95
N GLU A 92 13.25 -11.20 2.30
CA GLU A 92 13.49 -10.68 3.64
C GLU A 92 12.57 -9.49 3.96
N HIS A 93 12.31 -9.27 5.24
CA HIS A 93 11.57 -8.12 5.72
C HIS A 93 12.33 -6.83 5.38
N LEU A 94 11.71 -5.91 4.63
CA LEU A 94 12.34 -4.65 4.23
C LEU A 94 12.86 -3.88 5.44
N GLN A 95 14.17 -3.65 5.47
CA GLN A 95 14.84 -2.83 6.47
C GLN A 95 15.10 -1.44 5.90
N LEU A 96 14.36 -0.44 6.38
CA LEU A 96 14.60 0.95 6.02
C LEU A 96 15.65 1.56 6.95
N PRO A 97 16.69 2.22 6.40
CA PRO A 97 17.72 2.86 7.20
C PRO A 97 17.11 3.94 8.10
N ALA A 98 17.76 4.20 9.23
CA ALA A 98 17.41 5.33 10.07
C ALA A 98 17.52 6.62 9.24
N ARG A 99 16.51 7.50 9.33
CA ARG A 99 16.61 8.81 8.67
C ARG A 99 17.81 9.55 9.24
N PRO A 100 18.74 10.05 8.42
CA PRO A 100 19.79 10.91 8.93
C PRO A 100 19.14 12.15 9.52
N ASN A 101 19.29 12.34 10.84
CA ASN A 101 18.78 13.51 11.53
C ASN A 101 19.36 14.75 10.86
N LYS A 102 18.51 15.69 10.42
CA LYS A 102 18.97 17.05 10.13
C LYS A 102 19.49 17.60 11.46
N ILE A 103 20.81 17.72 11.58
CA ILE A 103 21.50 18.30 12.72
C ILE A 103 20.80 19.63 13.07
N LYS A 104 20.40 19.77 14.33
CA LYS A 104 19.91 21.04 14.87
C LYS A 104 21.04 22.06 14.75
N ASN A 105 20.95 22.99 13.81
CA ASN A 105 21.77 24.20 13.81
C ASN A 105 21.34 25.07 15.00
N ASN A 106 21.81 24.76 16.21
CA ASN A 106 21.69 25.60 17.40
C ASN A 106 22.99 25.52 18.23
N ILE A 107 24.10 26.03 17.67
CA ILE A 107 25.35 26.39 18.38
C ILE A 107 25.98 27.48 17.47
N MET A 108 26.17 28.77 17.79
CA MET A 108 26.55 29.46 19.02
C MET A 108 25.95 30.88 19.08
N HIS A 109 25.22 31.21 20.13
CA HIS A 109 25.38 32.53 20.74
C HIS A 109 26.13 32.28 22.05
N SER A 110 27.46 32.21 21.93
CA SER A 110 28.34 32.27 23.10
C SER A 110 28.22 33.67 23.69
N GLU A 111 27.73 33.72 24.93
CA GLU A 111 28.02 34.75 25.91
C GLU A 111 29.53 35.09 25.92
N SER A 112 29.85 36.29 26.42
CA SER A 112 31.18 36.84 26.75
C SER A 112 31.73 37.88 25.77
N LYS A 113 31.35 39.14 25.96
CA LYS A 113 32.33 40.24 26.04
C LYS A 113 32.05 41.05 27.30
N LEU A 114 32.94 40.87 28.28
CA LEU A 114 33.36 41.94 29.18
C LEU A 114 33.99 43.06 28.35
#